data_AF-A0A538UAZ1-F1
#
_entry.id   AF-A0A538UAZ1-F1
#
_cell.length_a   1.000
_cell.length_b   1.000
_cell.length_c   1.000
_cell.angle_alpha   90.00
_cell.angle_beta   90.00
_cell.angle_gamma   90.00
#
_symmetry.space_group_name_H-M   'P 1'
#
loop_
_entity.id
_entity.type
_entity.pdbx_description
1 polymer ?
#
loop_
_entity_poly.entity_id
_entity_poly.type
_entity_poly.pdbx_seq_one_letter_code
_entity_poly.pdbx_strand_id
1 'polypeptide(L)'
;MDSVPHARPGPPPARWLTTLLPAVLLVAFWALMVAGIREKSLTYDEGIHLTGGVAYWTLDDYRINPENGNLPQRVMALPALLSGCRFPATDQPAWYRSNGWVLSDQFLYDLGNDFDA
;
A
#
# COMPACT_ATOMS: atom_id res chain seq x y z
N MET A 1 56.96 -7.46 -16.53
CA MET A 1 55.58 -7.09 -16.16
C MET A 1 54.86 -8.38 -15.89
N ASP A 2 54.90 -8.82 -14.63
CA ASP A 2 54.30 -10.09 -14.22
C ASP A 2 52.79 -9.96 -14.19
N SER A 3 52.10 -10.94 -14.76
CA SER A 3 50.65 -10.99 -14.81
C SER A 3 50.11 -11.28 -13.41
N VAL A 4 49.26 -10.39 -12.90
CA VAL A 4 48.58 -10.60 -11.61
C VAL A 4 47.64 -11.80 -11.75
N PRO A 5 47.73 -12.83 -10.90
CA PRO A 5 46.81 -13.95 -10.96
C PRO A 5 45.40 -13.49 -10.60
N HIS A 6 44.47 -13.58 -11.55
CA HIS A 6 43.05 -13.44 -11.25
C HIS A 6 42.55 -14.75 -10.64
N ALA A 7 42.07 -14.68 -9.40
CA ALA A 7 41.38 -15.80 -8.76
C ALA A 7 40.17 -16.20 -9.61
N ARG A 8 40.02 -17.50 -9.88
CA ARG A 8 38.84 -18.01 -10.58
C ARG A 8 37.62 -17.85 -9.67
N PRO A 9 36.48 -17.38 -10.18
CA PRO A 9 35.26 -17.35 -9.38
C PRO A 9 34.93 -18.77 -8.89
N GLY A 10 34.50 -18.88 -7.64
CA GLY A 10 34.03 -20.13 -7.06
C GLY A 10 32.81 -20.68 -7.81
N PRO A 11 32.46 -21.97 -7.62
CA PRO A 11 31.28 -22.55 -8.24
C PRO A 11 30.03 -21.77 -7.81
N PRO A 12 29.05 -21.58 -8.72
CA PRO A 12 27.82 -20.88 -8.37
C PRO A 12 27.09 -21.64 -7.25
N PRO A 13 26.42 -20.94 -6.32
CA PRO A 13 25.61 -21.58 -5.29
C PRO A 13 24.57 -22.50 -5.93
N ALA A 14 24.20 -23.56 -5.20
CA ALA A 14 23.20 -24.51 -5.68
C ALA A 14 21.90 -23.78 -6.06
N ARG A 15 21.31 -24.13 -7.21
CA ARG A 15 20.13 -23.45 -7.77
C ARG A 15 18.95 -23.32 -6.80
N TRP A 16 18.79 -24.28 -5.89
CA TRP A 16 17.74 -24.25 -4.87
C TRP A 16 18.00 -23.15 -3.81
N LEU A 17 19.26 -22.86 -3.50
CA LEU A 17 19.66 -21.78 -2.59
C LEU A 17 19.40 -20.40 -3.22
N THR A 18 19.44 -20.30 -4.56
CA THR A 18 19.16 -19.04 -5.26
C THR A 18 17.67 -18.81 -5.57
N THR A 19 16.80 -19.81 -5.38
CA THR A 19 15.37 -19.71 -5.70
C THR A 19 14.46 -19.97 -4.50
N LEU A 20 14.67 -21.07 -3.78
CA LEU A 20 13.82 -21.44 -2.65
C LEU A 20 14.09 -20.55 -1.44
N LEU A 21 15.35 -20.22 -1.16
CA LEU A 21 15.68 -19.39 -0.01
C LEU A 21 15.05 -17.98 -0.11
N PRO A 22 15.18 -17.21 -1.22
CA PRO A 22 14.47 -15.95 -1.36
C PRO A 22 12.95 -16.09 -1.25
N ALA A 23 12.37 -17.15 -1.83
CA ALA A 23 10.93 -17.39 -1.73
C ALA A 23 10.48 -17.60 -0.28
N VAL A 24 11.21 -18.42 0.49
CA VAL A 24 10.95 -18.63 1.93
C VAL A 24 11.10 -17.33 2.71
N LEU A 25 12.15 -16.55 2.42
CA LEU A 25 12.36 -15.25 3.08
C LEU A 25 11.24 -14.25 2.78
N LEU A 26 10.74 -14.21 1.54
CA LEU A 26 9.62 -13.34 1.16
C LEU A 26 8.32 -13.76 1.85
N VAL A 27 8.05 -15.07 1.94
CA VAL A 27 6.88 -15.59 2.69
C VAL A 27 7.00 -15.27 4.17
N ALA A 28 8.17 -15.48 4.77
CA ALA A 28 8.42 -15.15 6.17
C ALA A 28 8.26 -13.64 6.44
N PHE A 29 8.82 -12.79 5.56
CA PHE A 29 8.67 -11.34 5.65
C PHE A 29 7.20 -10.92 5.57
N TRP A 30 6.45 -11.46 4.60
CA TRP A 30 5.03 -11.17 4.45
C TRP A 30 4.22 -11.61 5.68
N ALA A 31 4.48 -12.81 6.20
CA ALA A 31 3.82 -13.32 7.41
C ALA A 31 4.10 -12.42 8.64
N LEU A 32 5.35 -11.98 8.81
CA LEU A 32 5.73 -11.05 9.89
C LEU A 32 5.05 -9.68 9.73
N MET A 33 4.96 -9.15 8.51
CA MET A 33 4.22 -7.91 8.26
C MET A 33 2.75 -8.04 8.66
N VAL A 34 2.05 -9.07 8.17
CA VAL A 34 0.63 -9.30 8.46
C VAL A 34 0.39 -9.51 9.95
N ALA A 35 1.23 -10.30 10.62
CA ALA A 35 1.11 -10.54 12.06
C ALA A 35 1.24 -9.23 12.86
N GLY A 36 2.10 -8.31 12.43
CA GLY A 36 2.35 -7.06 13.12
C GLY A 36 1.39 -5.90 12.78
N ILE A 37 0.39 -6.08 11.89
CA ILE A 37 -0.54 -4.98 11.52
C ILE A 37 -1.39 -4.56 12.73
N ARG A 38 -1.86 -5.51 13.54
CA ARG A 38 -2.73 -5.26 14.71
C ARG A 38 -2.06 -4.47 15.84
N GLU A 39 -0.73 -4.38 15.82
CA GLU A 39 0.07 -3.67 16.82
C GLU A 39 0.55 -2.29 16.33
N LYS A 40 0.12 -1.87 15.13
CA LYS A 40 0.50 -0.59 14.54
C LYS A 40 -0.69 0.35 14.46
N SER A 41 -0.41 1.63 14.65
CA SER A 41 -1.35 2.70 14.33
C SER A 41 -1.16 3.15 12.88
N LEU A 42 -2.23 3.73 12.34
CA LEU A 42 -2.22 4.35 11.03
C LEU A 42 -1.14 5.45 10.94
N THR A 43 -0.36 5.48 9.86
CA THR A 43 0.49 6.64 9.54
C THR A 43 -0.34 7.77 8.94
N TYR A 44 0.19 8.99 8.97
CA TYR A 44 -0.58 10.17 8.56
C TYR A 44 -1.05 10.13 7.10
N ASP A 45 -0.24 9.57 6.20
CA ASP A 45 -0.49 9.46 4.75
C ASP A 45 -1.33 8.26 4.32
N GLU A 46 -1.37 7.19 5.13
CA GLU A 46 -2.12 5.95 4.82
C GLU A 46 -3.61 6.23 4.55
N GLY A 47 -4.23 7.12 5.33
CA GLY A 47 -5.63 7.49 5.15
C GLY A 47 -5.92 8.11 3.79
N ILE A 48 -5.02 8.96 3.29
CA ILE A 48 -5.17 9.58 1.96
C ILE A 48 -5.01 8.54 0.86
N HIS A 49 -4.02 7.65 0.95
CA HIS A 49 -3.84 6.59 -0.04
C HIS A 49 -5.07 5.69 -0.15
N LEU A 50 -5.64 5.34 1.00
CA LEU A 50 -6.85 4.55 1.12
C LEU A 50 -8.05 5.28 0.51
N THR A 51 -8.30 6.53 0.93
CA THR A 51 -9.43 7.35 0.49
C THR A 51 -9.35 7.65 -1.01
N GLY A 52 -8.16 8.01 -1.51
CA GLY A 52 -7.91 8.21 -2.94
C GLY A 52 -8.20 6.94 -3.74
N GLY A 53 -7.70 5.79 -3.29
CA GLY A 53 -7.98 4.51 -3.94
C GLY A 53 -9.47 4.16 -4.00
N VAL A 54 -10.24 4.43 -2.95
CA VAL A 54 -11.70 4.23 -2.96
C VAL A 54 -12.36 5.16 -3.97
N ALA A 55 -11.98 6.45 -4.02
CA ALA A 55 -12.49 7.39 -5.02
C ALA A 55 -12.18 6.93 -6.45
N TYR A 56 -10.97 6.39 -6.69
CA TYR A 56 -10.55 5.90 -7.99
C TYR A 56 -11.40 4.71 -8.46
N TRP A 57 -11.83 3.84 -7.54
CA TRP A 57 -12.68 2.70 -7.85
C TRP A 57 -14.15 3.06 -8.03
N THR A 58 -14.67 3.93 -7.16
CA THR A 58 -16.12 4.16 -7.02
C THR A 58 -16.63 5.35 -7.83
N LEU A 59 -15.78 6.36 -8.03
CA LEU A 59 -16.16 7.62 -8.68
C LEU A 59 -15.44 7.85 -10.01
N ASP A 60 -14.44 7.01 -10.34
CA ASP A 60 -13.54 7.19 -11.48
C ASP A 60 -12.88 8.58 -11.51
N ASP A 61 -12.63 9.15 -10.31
CA ASP A 61 -12.09 10.51 -10.14
C ASP A 61 -10.72 10.45 -9.44
N TYR A 62 -9.70 10.98 -10.13
CA TYR A 62 -8.29 10.83 -9.75
C TYR A 62 -7.71 12.01 -8.97
N ARG A 63 -8.56 12.93 -8.48
CA ARG A 63 -8.08 14.21 -7.91
C ARG A 63 -7.41 14.10 -6.54
N ILE A 64 -7.71 13.05 -5.79
CA ILE A 64 -7.14 12.84 -4.44
C ILE A 64 -5.79 12.15 -4.61
N ASN A 65 -4.70 12.80 -4.20
CA ASN A 65 -3.35 12.22 -4.15
C ASN A 65 -2.82 11.61 -5.48
N PRO A 66 -2.98 12.29 -6.63
CA PRO A 66 -2.56 11.76 -7.93
C PRO A 66 -1.06 11.47 -8.04
N GLU A 67 -0.23 12.18 -7.28
CA GLU A 67 1.23 12.06 -7.27
C GLU A 67 1.74 10.67 -6.85
N ASN A 68 0.95 9.92 -6.09
CA ASN A 68 1.29 8.59 -5.60
C ASN A 68 0.82 7.45 -6.52
N GLY A 69 0.21 7.80 -7.65
CA GLY A 69 -0.16 6.86 -8.71
C GLY A 69 -1.48 6.13 -8.48
N ASN A 70 -2.13 5.76 -9.58
CA ASN A 70 -3.46 5.13 -9.60
C ASN A 70 -3.43 3.68 -9.11
N LEU A 71 -2.59 2.85 -9.73
CA LEU A 71 -2.50 1.40 -9.44
C LEU A 71 -2.25 1.09 -7.94
N PRO A 72 -1.22 1.65 -7.27
CA PRO A 72 -0.95 1.31 -5.88
C PRO A 72 -2.11 1.68 -4.95
N GLN A 73 -2.72 2.85 -5.15
CA GLN A 73 -3.86 3.30 -4.33
C GLN A 73 -5.10 2.43 -4.56
N ARG A 74 -5.39 2.05 -5.81
CA ARG A 74 -6.46 1.08 -6.10
C ARG A 74 -6.23 -0.26 -5.41
N VAL A 75 -5.00 -0.78 -5.41
CA VAL A 75 -4.68 -2.04 -4.72
C VAL A 75 -4.85 -1.88 -3.20
N MET A 76 -4.33 -0.80 -2.61
CA MET A 76 -4.45 -0.53 -1.18
C MET A 76 -5.91 -0.36 -0.72
N ALA A 77 -6.78 0.15 -1.57
CA ALA A 77 -8.19 0.35 -1.25
C ALA A 77 -9.09 -0.89 -1.38
N LEU A 78 -8.59 -2.01 -1.92
CA LEU A 78 -9.41 -3.21 -2.12
C LEU A 78 -10.07 -3.73 -0.83
N PRO A 79 -9.39 -3.84 0.33
CA PRO A 79 -10.03 -4.32 1.55
C PRO A 79 -11.21 -3.44 1.99
N ALA A 80 -11.04 -2.11 1.96
CA ALA A 80 -12.11 -1.17 2.29
C ALA A 80 -13.26 -1.20 1.28
N LEU A 81 -12.95 -1.32 -0.01
CA LEU A 81 -13.97 -1.46 -1.05
C LEU A 81 -14.82 -2.73 -0.85
N LEU A 82 -14.17 -3.85 -0.51
CA LEU A 82 -14.82 -5.13 -0.27
C LEU A 82 -15.61 -5.16 1.05
N SER A 83 -15.27 -4.31 2.03
CA SER A 83 -16.05 -4.18 3.28
C SER A 83 -17.32 -3.34 3.12
N GLY A 84 -17.55 -2.73 1.94
CA GLY A 84 -18.71 -1.89 1.69
C GLY A 84 -18.61 -0.52 2.36
N CYS A 85 -17.39 0.02 2.48
CA CYS A 85 -17.15 1.34 3.08
C CYS A 85 -17.97 2.44 2.41
N ARG A 86 -18.37 3.43 3.19
CA ARG A 86 -18.97 4.69 2.74
C ARG A 86 -17.88 5.66 2.32
N PHE A 87 -18.18 6.50 1.34
CA PHE A 87 -17.29 7.56 0.87
C PHE A 87 -17.82 8.95 1.29
N PRO A 88 -16.96 9.94 1.59
CA PRO A 88 -17.40 11.28 1.94
C PRO A 88 -18.24 11.92 0.85
N ALA A 89 -19.15 12.82 1.23
CA ALA A 89 -19.96 13.55 0.27
C ALA A 89 -19.07 14.34 -0.70
N THR A 90 -19.45 14.41 -1.97
CA THR A 90 -18.68 15.12 -3.01
C THR A 90 -19.14 16.56 -3.20
N ASP A 91 -20.25 16.96 -2.58
CA ASP A 91 -20.83 18.30 -2.69
C ASP A 91 -20.34 19.27 -1.61
N GLN A 92 -19.05 19.21 -1.28
CA GLN A 92 -18.43 19.99 -0.20
C GLN A 92 -17.09 20.64 -0.61
N PRO A 93 -16.66 21.72 0.09
CA PRO A 93 -15.41 22.43 -0.24
C PRO A 93 -14.16 21.55 -0.28
N ALA A 94 -14.07 20.53 0.58
CA ALA A 94 -12.94 19.61 0.61
C ALA A 94 -12.80 18.83 -0.71
N TRP A 95 -13.92 18.38 -1.28
CA TRP A 95 -13.94 17.70 -2.58
C TRP A 95 -13.57 18.61 -3.75
N TYR A 96 -14.14 19.81 -3.79
CA TYR A 96 -13.88 20.77 -4.87
C TYR A 96 -12.43 21.26 -4.90
N ARG A 97 -11.77 21.31 -3.75
CA ARG A 97 -10.37 21.72 -3.61
C ARG A 97 -9.39 20.54 -3.58
N SER A 98 -9.88 19.32 -3.80
CA SER A 98 -9.07 18.09 -3.72
C SER A 98 -8.31 17.96 -2.40
N ASN A 99 -8.92 18.41 -1.29
CA ASN A 99 -8.31 18.33 0.03
C ASN A 99 -8.42 16.91 0.57
N GLY A 100 -7.49 16.05 0.14
CA GLY A 100 -7.44 14.65 0.54
C GLY A 100 -7.34 14.44 2.05
N TRP A 101 -6.73 15.37 2.79
CA TRP A 101 -6.55 15.24 4.25
C TRP A 101 -7.89 15.31 4.97
N VAL A 102 -8.73 16.29 4.61
CA VAL A 102 -10.08 16.42 5.19
C VAL A 102 -10.99 15.27 4.75
N LEU A 103 -10.93 14.88 3.47
CA LEU A 103 -11.73 13.77 2.98
C LEU A 103 -11.32 12.44 3.65
N SER A 104 -10.03 12.25 3.92
CA SER A 104 -9.52 11.08 4.64
C SER A 104 -9.98 11.06 6.09
N ASP A 105 -9.96 12.20 6.77
CA ASP A 105 -10.44 12.31 8.15
C ASP A 105 -11.92 11.92 8.25
N GLN A 106 -12.75 12.48 7.34
CA GLN A 106 -14.16 12.12 7.23
C GLN A 106 -14.35 10.63 6.91
N PHE A 107 -13.59 10.10 5.96
CA PHE A 107 -13.67 8.71 5.53
C PHE A 107 -13.37 7.73 6.68
N LEU A 108 -12.36 8.04 7.49
CA LEU A 108 -11.93 7.19 8.61
C LEU A 108 -12.82 7.33 9.84
N TYR A 109 -13.27 8.54 10.17
CA TYR A 109 -13.82 8.80 11.51
C TYR A 109 -15.29 9.26 11.51
N ASP A 110 -15.80 9.87 10.44
CA ASP A 110 -17.13 10.51 10.46
C ASP A 110 -18.23 9.62 9.87
N LEU A 111 -17.88 8.68 8.99
CA LEU A 111 -18.86 7.90 8.22
C LEU A 111 -19.32 6.61 8.90
N GLY A 112 -18.71 6.25 10.04
CA GLY A 112 -18.96 4.99 10.74
C GLY A 112 -18.49 3.76 9.94
N ASN A 113 -17.41 3.92 9.16
CA ASN A 113 -16.73 2.81 8.52
C ASN A 113 -15.99 2.00 9.60
N ASP A 114 -16.23 0.69 9.66
CA ASP A 114 -15.55 -0.19 10.60
C ASP A 114 -14.24 -0.69 9.97
N PHE A 115 -13.11 -0.12 10.42
CA PHE A 115 -11.77 -0.54 10.04
C PHE A 115 -11.07 -1.34 11.15
N ASP A 116 -11.77 -1.65 12.24
CA ASP A 116 -11.25 -2.38 13.40
C ASP A 116 -11.66 -3.88 13.41
N ALA A 117 -12.55 -4.28 12.49
CA ALA A 117 -13.09 -5.65 12.37
C ALA A 117 -12.10 -6.72 11.84
#